data_AF-A0A139NLH7-F1
#
_entry.id   AF-A0A139NLH7-F1
#
_cell.length_a   1.000
_cell.length_b   1.000
_cell.length_c   1.000
_cell.angle_alpha   90.00
_cell.angle_beta   90.00
_cell.angle_gamma   90.00
#
_symmetry.space_group_name_H-M   'P 1'
#
loop_
_entity.id
_entity.type
_entity.pdbx_description
1 polymer ?
#
loop_
_entity_poly.entity_id
_entity_poly.type
_entity_poly.pdbx_seq_one_letter_code
_entity_poly.pdbx_strand_id
1 'polypeptide(L)' 'MIDGWEFVHCPVCNNLVETFDICDTCHWQNTGETNIDGGPNKMTLAEAKEAYAKGEPIK' A
#
# COMPACT_ATOMS: atom_id res chain seq x y z
N MET A 1 5.32 -5.52 17.41
CA MET A 1 6.45 -5.24 16.51
C MET A 1 7.16 -6.55 16.21
N ILE A 2 7.44 -6.83 14.95
CA ILE A 2 8.21 -8.00 14.48
C ILE A 2 9.36 -7.42 13.65
N ASP A 3 10.60 -7.76 13.99
CA ASP A 3 11.80 -7.27 13.29
C ASP A 3 11.88 -5.74 13.14
N GLY A 4 11.32 -5.00 14.10
CA GLY A 4 11.31 -3.53 14.10
C GLY A 4 10.13 -2.87 13.37
N TRP A 5 9.24 -3.66 12.77
CA TRP A 5 8.05 -3.18 12.06
C TRP A 5 6.78 -3.40 12.89
N GLU A 6 5.82 -2.50 12.77
CA GLU A 6 4.50 -2.63 13.41
C GLU A 6 3.59 -3.52 12.57
N PHE A 7 2.72 -4.29 13.23
CA PHE A 7 1.77 -5.18 12.58
C PHE A 7 0.38 -5.02 13.20
N VAL A 8 -0.65 -5.17 12.40
CA VAL A 8 -2.06 -5.12 12.79
C VAL A 8 -2.82 -6.31 12.23
N HIS A 9 -3.89 -6.72 12.91
CA HIS A 9 -4.81 -7.69 12.34
C HIS A 9 -5.72 -7.00 11.33
N CYS A 10 -5.80 -7.56 10.11
CA CYS A 10 -6.72 -7.09 9.09
C CYS A 10 -8.17 -7.17 9.62
N PRO A 11 -8.96 -6.08 9.60
CA PRO A 11 -10.33 -6.09 10.12
C PRO A 11 -11.31 -6.90 9.26
N VAL A 12 -10.92 -7.30 8.05
CA VAL A 12 -11.76 -8.04 7.11
C VAL A 12 -11.57 -9.55 7.24
N CYS A 13 -10.33 -10.03 7.25
CA CYS A 13 -10.01 -11.47 7.24
C CYS A 13 -9.15 -11.94 8.41
N ASN A 14 -8.81 -11.04 9.34
CA ASN A 14 -8.03 -11.30 10.56
C ASN A 14 -6.57 -11.75 10.34
N ASN A 15 -6.08 -11.80 9.10
CA ASN A 15 -4.68 -12.07 8.82
C ASN A 15 -3.77 -10.97 9.41
N LEU A 16 -2.57 -11.37 9.82
CA LEU A 16 -1.56 -10.43 10.33
C LEU A 16 -0.92 -9.70 9.15
N VAL A 17 -0.93 -8.37 9.19
CA VAL A 17 -0.43 -7.49 8.11
C VAL A 17 0.47 -6.43 8.73
N GLU A 18 1.54 -6.07 8.04
CA GLU A 18 2.39 -4.95 8.46
C GLU A 18 1.58 -3.64 8.43
N THR A 19 1.82 -2.74 9.38
CA THR A 19 1.12 -1.45 9.44
C THR A 19 1.43 -0.65 8.17
N PHE A 20 0.39 -0.08 7.54
CA PHE A 20 0.42 0.63 6.24
C PHE A 20 0.66 -0.24 5.01
N ASP A 21 0.67 -1.57 5.13
CA ASP A 21 0.73 -2.49 3.99
C ASP A 21 -0.68 -2.96 3.55
N ILE A 22 -0.75 -3.60 2.38
CA ILE A 22 -1.96 -4.18 1.80
C ILE A 22 -2.08 -5.64 2.26
N CYS A 23 -3.27 -6.05 2.69
CA CYS A 23 -3.52 -7.44 3.03
C CYS A 23 -3.50 -8.33 1.77
N ASP A 24 -2.54 -9.25 1.65
CA ASP A 24 -2.43 -10.18 0.51
C ASP A 24 -3.63 -11.14 0.34
N THR A 25 -4.44 -11.32 1.38
CA THR A 25 -5.57 -12.27 1.35
C THR A 25 -6.86 -11.63 0.85
N CYS A 26 -7.18 -10.42 1.31
CA CYS A 26 -8.45 -9.75 1.00
C CYS A 26 -8.27 -8.37 0.38
N HIS A 27 -7.03 -7.93 0.13
CA HIS A 27 -6.67 -6.64 -0.48
C HIS A 27 -7.17 -5.41 0.29
N TRP A 28 -7.45 -5.57 1.58
CA TRP A 28 -7.73 -4.42 2.45
C TRP A 28 -6.49 -3.54 2.57
N GLN A 29 -6.68 -2.23 2.43
CA GLN A 29 -5.63 -1.23 2.54
C GLN A 29 -5.84 -0.42 3.81
N ASN A 30 -4.82 -0.35 4.65
CA ASN A 30 -4.86 0.49 5.85
C ASN A 30 -4.62 1.95 5.45
N THR A 31 -5.70 2.69 5.20
CA THR A 31 -5.65 4.12 4.83
C THR A 31 -5.58 5.08 6.03
N GLY A 32 -5.44 4.57 7.25
CA GLY A 32 -5.57 5.34 8.50
C GLY A 32 -7.04 5.58 8.91
N GLU A 33 -7.24 6.38 9.97
CA GLU A 33 -8.58 6.68 10.54
C GLU A 33 -9.52 7.34 9.53
N THR A 34 -8.97 8.13 8.60
CA THR A 34 -9.70 8.73 7.48
C THR A 34 -9.26 8.06 6.20
N ASN A 35 -10.21 7.49 5.44
CA ASN A 35 -9.91 6.96 4.12
C ASN A 35 -9.55 8.11 3.17
N ILE A 36 -8.26 8.31 2.94
CA ILE A 36 -7.74 9.23 1.93
C ILE A 36 -7.61 8.47 0.62
N ASP A 37 -8.62 8.62 -0.23
CA ASP A 37 -8.55 8.18 -1.61
C ASP A 37 -7.40 8.92 -2.33
N GLY A 38 -6.51 8.17 -2.98
CA GLY A 38 -5.31 8.70 -3.62
C GLY A 38 -4.14 8.82 -2.65
N GLY A 39 -3.46 7.70 -2.40
CA GLY A 39 -2.21 7.65 -1.65
C GLY A 39 -1.13 8.62 -2.18
N PRO A 40 0.05 8.70 -1.54
CA PRO A 40 1.07 9.71 -1.85
C PRO A 40 1.61 9.67 -3.29
N ASN A 41 1.38 8.57 -4.01
CA ASN A 41 1.78 8.44 -5.40
C ASN A 41 1.03 9.45 -6.28
N LYS A 42 1.79 10.30 -6.96
CA LYS A 42 1.24 11.30 -7.88
C LYS A 42 0.96 10.71 -9.26
N MET A 43 1.33 9.45 -9.49
CA MET A 43 1.06 8.72 -10.71
C MET A 43 0.39 7.37 -10.44
N THR A 44 -0.42 6.95 -11.40
CA THR A 44 -1.04 5.64 -11.44
C THR A 44 0.01 4.55 -11.67
N LEU A 45 -0.34 3.29 -11.35
CA LEU A 45 0.50 2.14 -11.65
C LEU A 45 0.82 2.02 -13.15
N ALA A 46 -0.12 2.42 -14.03
CA ALA A 46 0.08 2.40 -15.47
C ALA A 46 1.14 3.42 -15.91
N GLU A 47 1.04 4.65 -15.41
CA GLU A 47 2.02 5.71 -15.67
C GLU A 47 3.40 5.36 -15.12
N ALA A 48 3.48 4.73 -13.94
CA ALA A 48 4.75 4.25 -13.38
C ALA A 48 5.41 3.18 -14.26
N LYS A 49 4.63 2.23 -14.80
CA LYS A 49 5.14 1.20 -15.72
C LYS A 49 5.68 1.80 -17.02
N GLU A 50 4.98 2.80 -17.56
CA GLU A 50 5.40 3.49 -18.77
C GLU A 50 6.68 4.31 -18.55
N ALA A 51 6.75 5.09 -17.46
CA ALA A 51 7.92 5.87 -17.09
C ALA A 51 9.14 4.97 -16.89
N TYR A 52 8.99 3.84 -16.19
CA TYR A 52 10.07 2.85 -16.02
C TYR A 52 10.57 2.31 -17.38
N ALA A 53 9.68 1.95 -18.29
CA ALA A 53 10.04 1.44 -19.61
C ALA A 53 10.79 2.50 -20.46
N LYS A 54 10.51 3.78 -20.25
CA LYS A 54 11.17 4.91 -20.92
C LYS A 54 12.43 5.41 -20.20
N GLY A 55 12.70 4.93 -18.99
CA GLY A 55 13.79 5.46 -18.14
C GLY A 55 13.50 6.86 -17.57
N GLU A 56 12.22 7.21 -17.42
CA GLU A 56 11.77 8.49 -16.86
C GLU A 56 11.62 8.42 -15.32
N PRO A 57 11.70 9.55 -14.60
CA PRO A 57 11.50 9.58 -13.15
C PRO A 57 10.08 9.20 -12.70
N ILE A 58 9.98 8.33 -11.68
CA ILE A 58 8.75 7.96 -10.97
C ILE A 58 8.40 9.04 -9.93
N LYS A 59 7.12 9.40 -9.76
CA LYS A 59 6.64 10.56 -8.95
C LYS A 59 5.46 10.24 -8.03
#